data_AF-A0A9D2PJ76-F1
#
_entry.id   AF-A0A9D2PJ76-F1
#
_cell.length_a   1.000
_cell.length_b   1.000
_cell.length_c   1.000
_cell.angle_alpha   90.00
_cell.angle_beta   90.00
_cell.angle_gamma   90.00
#
_symmetry.space_group_name_H-M   'P 1'
#
loop_
_entity.id
_entity.type
_entity.pdbx_description
1 polymer ?
#
loop_
_entity_poly.entity_id
_entity_poly.type
_entity_poly.pdbx_seq_one_letter_code
_entity_poly.pdbx_strand_id
1 'polypeptide(L)' 'MEEIKLAPSIFGANLGNLREQLQILEENGVELLHVDVMDGHFVEKMAFGPDHIKMLKDMTTIPLDVHLMIEK' A
#
# COMPACT_ATOMS: atom_id res chain seq x y z
N MET A 1 4.79 -19.96 18.58
CA MET A 1 3.93 -18.78 18.42
C MET A 1 4.13 -18.30 17.00
N GLU A 2 3.06 -17.98 16.28
CA GLU A 2 3.20 -17.39 14.96
C GLU A 2 3.82 -16.00 15.07
N GLU A 3 4.64 -15.64 14.09
CA GLU A 3 5.28 -14.33 13.98
C GLU A 3 4.21 -13.28 13.66
N ILE A 4 4.15 -12.20 14.45
CA ILE A 4 3.21 -11.10 14.23
C ILE A 4 3.78 -10.24 13.10
N LYS A 5 3.02 -10.11 12.02
CA LYS A 5 3.38 -9.26 10.89
C LYS A 5 2.68 -7.92 10.93
N LEU A 6 3.36 -6.88 10.46
CA LEU A 6 2.79 -5.55 10.30
C LEU A 6 2.61 -5.22 8.81
N ALA A 7 1.43 -4.67 8.49
CA ALA A 7 1.07 -4.22 7.15
C ALA A 7 0.48 -2.80 7.18
N PRO A 8 1.31 -1.75 7.30
CA PRO A 8 0.83 -0.37 7.30
C PRO A 8 0.09 -0.03 6.00
N SER A 9 -1.06 0.65 6.09
CA SER A 9 -1.80 1.08 4.91
C SER A 9 -1.22 2.35 4.32
N ILE A 10 -0.92 2.32 3.02
CA ILE A 10 -0.45 3.48 2.25
C ILE A 10 -1.48 4.61 2.20
N PHE A 11 -2.76 4.32 2.47
CA PHE A 11 -3.81 5.32 2.55
C PHE A 11 -3.58 6.31 3.71
N GLY A 12 -2.85 5.89 4.75
CA GLY A 12 -2.45 6.76 5.86
C GLY A 12 -1.17 7.55 5.62
N ALA A 13 -0.48 7.33 4.49
CA ALA A 13 0.78 7.99 4.19
C ALA A 13 0.59 9.42 3.65
N ASN A 14 1.61 10.25 3.83
CA ASN A 14 1.71 11.53 3.14
C ASN A 14 2.24 11.29 1.72
N LEU A 15 1.34 11.27 0.74
CA LEU A 15 1.69 11.02 -0.67
C LEU A 15 2.69 12.05 -1.24
N GLY A 16 2.73 13.28 -0.70
CA GLY A 16 3.70 14.29 -1.10
C GLY A 16 5.14 13.98 -0.68
N ASN A 17 5.33 13.02 0.22
CA ASN A 17 6.64 12.58 0.71
C ASN A 17 6.77 11.04 0.78
N LEU A 18 6.16 10.37 -0.19
CA LEU A 18 5.98 8.92 -0.15
C LEU A 18 7.30 8.14 -0.10
N ARG A 19 8.33 8.61 -0.83
CA ARG A 19 9.63 7.94 -0.90
C ARG A 19 10.33 7.87 0.47
N GLU A 20 10.36 8.98 1.19
CA GLU A 20 10.98 9.03 2.52
C GLU A 20 10.22 8.14 3.50
N GLN A 21 8.89 8.15 3.44
CA GLN A 21 8.07 7.30 4.31
C GLN A 21 8.29 5.81 4.02
N LEU A 22 8.35 5.41 2.76
CA LEU A 22 8.64 4.01 2.39
C LEU A 22 10.04 3.58 2.86
N GLN A 23 11.05 4.45 2.73
CA GLN A 23 12.39 4.17 3.22
C GLN A 23 12.42 3.95 4.73
N ILE A 24 11.68 4.75 5.51
CA ILE A 24 11.55 4.54 6.96
C ILE A 24 10.94 3.17 7.26
N LEU A 25 9.92 2.73 6.51
CA LEU A 25 9.32 1.40 6.71
C LEU A 25 10.31 0.27 6.38
N GLU A 26 11.09 0.43 5.32
CA GLU A 26 12.13 -0.54 4.92
C GLU A 26 13.22 -0.67 6.01
N GLU A 27 13.72 0.46 6.50
CA GLU A 27 14.74 0.51 7.55
C GLU A 27 14.27 -0.11 8.88
N ASN A 28 12.96 -0.10 9.14
CA ASN A 28 12.35 -0.70 10.32
C ASN A 28 11.87 -2.15 10.09
N GLY A 29 12.14 -2.73 8.93
CA GLY A 29 11.87 -4.14 8.66
C GLY A 29 10.39 -4.49 8.53
N VAL A 30 9.56 -3.57 8.05
CA VAL A 30 8.13 -3.83 7.79
C VAL A 30 7.98 -4.89 6.70
N GLU A 31 7.16 -5.91 6.96
CA GLU A 31 7.10 -7.10 6.08
C GLU A 31 6.13 -6.94 4.92
N LEU A 32 5.09 -6.12 5.07
CA LEU A 32 4.06 -5.91 4.07
C LEU A 32 3.67 -4.43 4.00
N LEU A 33 3.35 -3.95 2.80
CA LEU A 33 2.75 -2.65 2.60
C LEU A 33 1.32 -2.84 2.08
N HIS A 34 0.34 -2.43 2.87
CA HIS A 34 -1.06 -2.61 2.51
C HIS A 34 -1.53 -1.50 1.56
N VAL A 35 -2.17 -1.90 0.46
CA VAL A 35 -2.66 -0.99 -0.57
C VAL A 35 -4.09 -1.34 -0.94
N ASP A 36 -5.00 -0.43 -0.60
CA ASP A 36 -6.40 -0.52 -0.97
C ASP A 36 -6.64 0.04 -2.37
N VAL A 37 -7.20 -0.76 -3.28
CA VAL A 37 -7.67 -0.30 -4.59
C VAL A 37 -9.19 -0.17 -4.54
N MET A 38 -9.70 1.02 -4.82
CA MET A 38 -11.12 1.36 -4.70
C MET A 38 -11.65 1.95 -6.02
N ASP A 39 -12.79 1.46 -6.49
CA ASP A 39 -13.34 1.80 -7.82
C ASP A 39 -14.52 2.79 -7.81
N GLY A 40 -14.93 3.30 -6.64
CA GLY A 40 -16.09 4.19 -6.54
C GLY A 40 -17.45 3.48 -6.65
N HIS A 41 -17.50 2.18 -6.94
CA HIS A 41 -18.72 1.40 -7.13
C HIS A 41 -18.94 0.44 -5.95
N PHE A 42 -17.93 -0.37 -5.62
CA PHE A 42 -17.97 -1.25 -4.45
C PHE A 42 -17.88 -0.45 -3.14
N VAL A 43 -17.15 0.66 -3.17
CA VAL A 43 -17.08 1.68 -2.10
C VAL A 43 -17.19 3.07 -2.73
N GLU A 44 -17.78 4.05 -2.04
CA GLU A 44 -18.00 5.41 -2.61
C GLU A 44 -16.70 6.16 -2.98
N LYS A 45 -15.58 5.81 -2.35
CA LYS A 45 -14.29 6.45 -2.58
C LYS A 45 -13.56 5.80 -3.75
N MET A 46 -12.81 6.60 -4.51
CA MET A 46 -11.84 6.12 -5.49
C MET A 46 -10.43 6.33 -4.94
N ALA A 47 -9.60 5.29 -4.98
CA ALA A 47 -8.24 5.33 -4.46
C ALA A 47 -7.37 4.29 -5.15
N PHE A 48 -6.18 4.73 -5.55
CA PHE A 48 -5.15 3.90 -6.18
C PHE A 48 -5.66 3.10 -7.41
N GLY A 49 -4.74 2.40 -8.06
CA GLY A 49 -5.03 1.64 -9.28
C GLY A 49 -3.76 0.99 -9.82
N PRO A 50 -3.83 0.25 -10.94
CA PRO A 50 -2.71 -0.52 -11.46
C PRO A 50 -1.42 0.28 -11.66
N ASP A 51 -1.53 1.52 -12.17
CA ASP A 51 -0.38 2.40 -12.36
C ASP A 51 0.27 2.83 -11.04
N HIS A 52 -0.54 3.05 -10.00
CA HIS A 52 -0.04 3.34 -8.66
C HIS A 52 0.64 2.13 -8.03
N ILE A 53 0.10 0.91 -8.25
CA ILE A 53 0.76 -0.33 -7.79
C ILE A 53 2.12 -0.50 -8.45
N LYS A 54 2.21 -0.26 -9.76
CA LYS A 54 3.47 -0.30 -10.50
C LYS A 54 4.46 0.74 -9.95
N MET A 55 4.02 1.98 -9.78
CA MET A 55 4.84 3.04 -9.19
C MET A 55 5.36 2.66 -7.80
N LEU A 56 4.49 2.17 -6.91
CA LEU A 56 4.88 1.71 -5.58
C LEU A 56 5.90 0.56 -5.66
N LYS A 57 5.71 -0.38 -6.59
CA LYS A 57 6.64 -1.50 -6.78
C LYS A 57 8.03 -1.05 -7.25
N ASP A 58 8.11 0.05 -7.99
CA ASP A 58 9.38 0.66 -8.40
C ASP A 58 10.02 1.51 -7.29
N MET A 59 9.26 1.88 -6.25
CA MET A 59 9.71 2.75 -5.15
C MET A 59 10.18 2.00 -3.90
N THR A 60 9.72 0.76 -3.68
CA THR A 60 10.08 -0.04 -2.50
C THR A 60 10.24 -1.52 -2.81
N THR A 61 11.09 -2.17 -2.03
CA THR A 61 11.30 -3.62 -1.98
C THR A 61 10.28 -4.36 -1.12
N ILE A 62 9.54 -3.65 -0.25
CA ILE A 62 8.51 -4.24 0.60
C ILE A 62 7.44 -4.91 -0.29
N PRO A 63 7.07 -6.17 -0.04
CA PRO A 63 5.98 -6.82 -0.75
C PRO A 63 4.65 -6.08 -0.55
N LEU A 64 3.89 -5.93 -1.62
CA LEU A 64 2.61 -5.22 -1.60
C LEU A 64 1.48 -6.20 -1.29
N ASP A 65 0.73 -5.91 -0.24
CA ASP A 65 -0.55 -6.57 0.09
C ASP A 65 -1.68 -5.75 -0.55
N VAL A 66 -2.14 -6.19 -1.72
CA VAL A 66 -3.11 -5.45 -2.53
C VAL A 66 -4.52 -5.95 -2.24
N HIS A 67 -5.33 -5.08 -1.64
CA HIS A 67 -6.72 -5.34 -1.32
C HIS A 67 -7.64 -4.68 -2.36
N LEU A 68 -8.31 -5.51 -3.16
CA LEU A 68 -9.22 -5.04 -4.20
C LEU A 68 -10.62 -4.85 -3.62
N MET A 69 -11.02 -3.59 -3.44
CA MET A 69 -12.38 -3.18 -3.12
C MET A 69 -13.06 -2.68 -4.40
N ILE A 70 -13.30 -3.63 -5.32
CA ILE A 70 -13.85 -3.36 -6.65
C ILE A 70 -15.04 -4.28 -6.97
N GLU A 71 -15.98 -3.79 -7.78
CA GLU A 71 -17.07 -4.59 -8.35
C GLU A 71 -16.57 -5.38 -9.58
N LYS A 72 -17.26 -6.48 -9.90
CA LYS A 72 -16.88 -7.43 -10.96
C LYS A 72 -17.33 -6.97 -12.35
#